data_AF-A0A931M387-F1
#
_entry.id   AF-A0A931M387-F1
#
_cell.length_a   1.000
_cell.length_b   1.000
_cell.length_c   1.000
_cell.angle_alpha   90.00
_cell.angle_beta   90.00
_cell.angle_gamma   90.00
#
_symmetry.space_group_name_H-M   'P 1'
#
loop_
_entity.id
_entity.type
_entity.pdbx_description
1 polymer ?
#
loop_
_entity_poly.entity_id
_entity_poly.type
_entity_poly.pdbx_seq_one_letter_code
_entity_poly.pdbx_strand_id
1 'polypeptide(L)'
;MKWIVLIVLLMLLTAFAKDKALYKPLSKGSLSFKLNGKLYIADSSHARGYVNKQTMQAYINGANSEDMVMGIEFNGVNAKGTFTLTNTNGKVDFTIQHKTYTIAKPGDYLKVTITNIKQQGSFLLLDGSFEGSLQDKLGTKVLITEGKFETSTL
;
A
#
# COMPACT_ATOMS: atom_id res chain seq x y z
N MET A 1 -9.82 21.58 59.03
CA MET A 1 -10.55 21.89 57.77
C MET A 1 -9.67 22.29 56.58
N LYS A 2 -8.55 23.01 56.75
CA LYS A 2 -7.71 23.47 55.62
C LYS A 2 -6.96 22.37 54.83
N TRP A 3 -6.75 21.18 55.41
CA TRP A 3 -5.98 20.10 54.77
C TRP A 3 -6.81 19.20 53.83
N ILE A 4 -8.14 19.13 54.01
CA ILE A 4 -9.02 18.28 53.20
C ILE A 4 -9.21 18.87 51.78
N VAL A 5 -9.21 20.21 51.68
CA VAL A 5 -9.36 20.92 50.39
C VAL A 5 -8.15 20.67 49.47
N LEU A 6 -6.94 20.54 50.03
CA LEU A 6 -5.71 20.31 49.26
C LEU A 6 -5.66 18.91 48.65
N ILE A 7 -6.19 17.91 49.37
CA ILE A 7 -6.21 16.51 48.92
C ILE A 7 -7.23 16.30 47.80
N VAL A 8 -8.40 16.93 47.89
CA VAL A 8 -9.42 16.89 46.82
C VAL A 8 -8.91 17.60 45.55
N LEU A 9 -8.16 18.70 45.70
CA LEU A 9 -7.57 19.42 44.58
C LEU A 9 -6.48 18.59 43.85
N LEU A 10 -5.69 17.80 44.59
CA LEU A 10 -4.67 16.92 43.99
C LEU A 10 -5.29 15.73 43.23
N MET A 11 -6.42 15.20 43.69
CA MET A 11 -7.11 14.09 43.00
C MET A 11 -7.82 14.54 41.72
N LEU A 12 -8.28 15.80 41.64
CA LEU A 12 -8.85 16.37 40.42
C LEU A 12 -7.79 16.63 39.34
N LEU A 13 -6.55 16.95 39.72
CA LEU A 13 -5.45 17.19 38.78
C LEU A 13 -4.95 15.92 38.06
N THR A 14 -5.10 14.73 38.66
CA THR A 14 -4.71 13.46 38.01
C THR A 14 -5.81 12.88 37.11
N ALA A 15 -7.05 13.32 37.27
CA ALA A 15 -8.17 12.89 36.42
C ALA A 15 -8.11 13.50 35.00
N PHE A 16 -7.48 14.67 34.83
CA PHE A 16 -7.30 15.31 33.51
C PHE A 16 -6.03 14.87 32.77
N ALA A 17 -5.19 14.03 33.37
CA ALA A 17 -3.92 13.59 32.78
C ALA A 17 -4.02 12.29 31.95
N LYS A 18 -5.21 11.74 31.77
CA LYS A 18 -5.44 10.51 31.00
C LYS A 18 -6.32 10.76 29.79
N ASP A 19 -5.76 11.40 28.78
CA ASP A 19 -6.13 11.13 27.38
C ASP A 19 -5.13 11.82 26.44
N LYS A 20 -3.91 11.28 26.45
CA LYS A 20 -3.18 11.21 25.20
C LYS A 20 -3.29 9.76 24.75
N ALA A 21 -4.46 9.42 24.21
CA ALA A 21 -4.59 8.23 23.38
C ALA A 21 -3.42 8.28 22.40
N LEU A 22 -2.49 7.35 22.56
CA LEU A 22 -1.30 7.24 21.74
C LEU A 22 -1.80 7.09 20.31
N TYR A 23 -1.71 8.15 19.51
CA TYR A 23 -2.14 8.15 18.12
C TYR A 23 -1.31 7.07 17.41
N LYS A 24 -1.89 5.88 17.26
CA LYS A 24 -1.31 4.80 16.48
C LYS A 24 -1.32 5.32 15.04
N PRO A 25 -0.16 5.40 14.35
CA PRO A 25 -0.17 5.86 12.98
C PRO A 25 -1.11 4.96 12.18
N LEU A 26 -2.06 5.59 11.50
CA LEU A 26 -2.76 5.01 10.34
C LEU A 26 -1.71 4.39 9.40
N SER A 27 -2.09 3.33 8.66
CA SER A 27 -1.21 2.65 7.70
C SER A 27 -0.31 3.65 6.96
N LYS A 28 0.99 3.37 6.88
CA LYS A 28 1.98 4.27 6.29
C LYS A 28 2.88 3.52 5.33
N GLY A 29 2.98 4.04 4.12
CA GLY A 29 3.91 3.59 3.10
C GLY A 29 4.29 4.67 2.11
N SER A 30 5.05 4.29 1.10
CA SER A 30 5.35 5.09 -0.07
C SER A 30 5.02 4.24 -1.30
N LEU A 31 4.48 4.89 -2.34
CA LEU A 31 4.26 4.23 -3.64
C LEU A 31 4.30 5.28 -4.75
N SER A 32 5.05 4.98 -5.80
CA SER A 32 5.17 5.85 -6.96
C SER A 32 5.48 5.04 -8.21
N PHE A 33 5.12 5.56 -9.38
CA PHE A 33 5.48 5.00 -10.67
C PHE A 33 5.39 6.06 -11.76
N LYS A 34 5.99 5.77 -12.93
CA LYS A 34 5.79 6.56 -14.14
C LYS A 34 4.85 5.83 -15.09
N LEU A 35 3.93 6.58 -15.68
CA LEU A 35 3.09 6.14 -16.79
C LEU A 35 3.28 7.13 -17.92
N ASN A 36 3.76 6.65 -19.08
CA ASN A 36 4.10 7.48 -20.24
C ASN A 36 5.00 8.69 -19.87
N GLY A 37 5.96 8.48 -18.96
CA GLY A 37 6.90 9.51 -18.50
C GLY A 37 6.37 10.45 -17.41
N LYS A 38 5.07 10.50 -17.14
CA LYS A 38 4.49 11.28 -16.03
C LYS A 38 4.58 10.49 -14.72
N LEU A 39 5.09 11.14 -13.67
CA LEU A 39 5.19 10.58 -12.32
C LEU A 39 3.85 10.65 -11.59
N TYR A 40 3.44 9.54 -10.98
CA TYR A 40 2.30 9.43 -10.08
C TYR A 40 2.79 8.97 -8.71
N ILE A 41 2.25 9.58 -7.66
CA ILE A 41 2.62 9.33 -6.27
C ILE A 41 1.33 9.12 -5.46
N ALA A 42 1.29 8.06 -4.66
CA ALA A 42 0.19 7.78 -3.75
C ALA A 42 0.32 8.60 -2.47
N ASP A 43 -0.82 8.93 -1.86
CA ASP A 43 -0.85 9.43 -0.50
C ASP A 43 -0.29 8.37 0.45
N SER A 44 0.56 8.78 1.39
CA SER A 44 1.26 7.82 2.27
C SER A 44 0.32 6.95 3.10
N SER A 45 -0.90 7.42 3.37
CA SER A 45 -1.94 6.68 4.09
C SER A 45 -2.66 5.62 3.25
N HIS A 46 -2.49 5.66 1.93
CA HIS A 46 -3.11 4.75 0.97
C HIS A 46 -2.10 3.87 0.23
N ALA A 47 -0.79 4.08 0.48
CA ALA A 47 0.29 3.27 -0.06
C ALA A 47 0.63 2.09 0.85
N ARG A 48 0.44 0.86 0.36
CA ARG A 48 0.74 -0.37 1.12
C ARG A 48 0.98 -1.57 0.22
N GLY A 49 2.02 -2.32 0.53
CA GLY A 49 2.36 -3.64 -0.01
C GLY A 49 2.43 -4.66 1.12
N TYR A 50 1.65 -5.74 1.05
CA TYR A 50 1.65 -6.76 2.09
C TYR A 50 1.17 -8.13 1.61
N VAL A 51 1.48 -9.17 2.38
CA VAL A 51 0.96 -10.53 2.22
C VAL A 51 0.15 -10.90 3.46
N ASN A 52 -1.02 -11.51 3.25
CA ASN A 52 -1.72 -12.22 4.32
C ASN A 52 -1.04 -13.58 4.54
N LYS A 53 -0.47 -13.81 5.73
CA LYS A 53 0.28 -15.04 6.05
C LYS A 53 -0.54 -16.32 6.02
N GLN A 54 -1.86 -16.25 6.15
CA GLN A 54 -2.70 -17.44 6.13
C GLN A 54 -2.98 -17.90 4.71
N THR A 55 -3.23 -16.96 3.80
CA THR A 55 -3.61 -17.27 2.41
C THR A 55 -2.45 -17.17 1.43
N MET A 56 -1.32 -16.57 1.82
CA MET A 56 -0.19 -16.22 0.94
C MET A 56 -0.59 -15.33 -0.24
N GLN A 57 -1.70 -14.62 -0.09
CA GLN A 57 -2.18 -13.62 -1.05
C GLN A 57 -1.49 -12.29 -0.77
N ALA A 58 -0.82 -11.76 -1.78
CA ALA A 58 -0.16 -10.46 -1.77
C ALA A 58 -1.10 -9.38 -2.34
N TYR A 59 -0.93 -8.18 -1.81
CA TYR A 59 -1.65 -6.96 -2.17
C TYR A 59 -0.65 -5.80 -2.23
N ILE A 60 -0.66 -5.03 -3.33
CA ILE A 60 0.03 -3.75 -3.42
C ILE A 60 -0.99 -2.73 -3.90
N ASN A 61 -1.26 -1.72 -3.07
CA ASN A 61 -2.29 -0.73 -3.30
C ASN A 61 -1.71 0.68 -3.12
N GLY A 62 -2.22 1.61 -3.91
CA GLY A 62 -1.91 3.03 -3.83
C GLY A 62 -3.08 3.86 -4.32
N ALA A 63 -3.29 5.03 -3.73
CA ALA A 63 -4.24 6.01 -4.26
C ALA A 63 -3.77 7.41 -3.89
N ASN A 64 -4.18 8.40 -4.68
CA ASN A 64 -4.08 9.81 -4.30
C ASN A 64 -5.45 10.49 -4.41
N SER A 65 -5.54 11.70 -3.89
CA SER A 65 -6.78 12.50 -3.90
C SER A 65 -7.16 13.06 -5.27
N GLU A 66 -6.29 12.99 -6.27
CA GLU A 66 -6.48 13.64 -7.57
C GLU A 66 -7.09 12.70 -8.61
N ASP A 67 -6.29 11.77 -9.12
CA ASP A 67 -6.62 11.03 -10.34
C ASP A 67 -6.04 9.62 -10.40
N MET A 68 -5.49 9.09 -9.30
CA MET A 68 -4.80 7.81 -9.30
C MET A 68 -5.33 6.85 -8.24
N VAL A 69 -5.69 5.64 -8.69
CA VAL A 69 -5.95 4.46 -7.86
C VAL A 69 -5.27 3.25 -8.51
N MET A 70 -4.54 2.47 -7.72
CA MET A 70 -3.83 1.27 -8.15
C MET A 70 -4.07 0.12 -7.18
N GLY A 71 -4.32 -1.07 -7.74
CA GLY A 71 -4.34 -2.33 -7.02
C GLY A 71 -3.63 -3.44 -7.79
N ILE A 72 -2.82 -4.22 -7.09
CA ILE A 72 -2.13 -5.41 -7.59
C ILE A 72 -2.38 -6.54 -6.59
N GLU A 73 -2.87 -7.68 -7.07
CA GLU A 73 -3.19 -8.84 -6.26
C GLU A 73 -2.64 -10.11 -6.91
N PHE A 74 -1.87 -10.91 -6.16
CA PHE A 74 -1.33 -12.19 -6.65
C PHE A 74 -0.98 -13.15 -5.52
N ASN A 75 -0.89 -14.44 -5.84
CA ASN A 75 -0.66 -15.50 -4.86
C ASN A 75 0.80 -15.98 -4.85
N GLY A 76 1.19 -16.65 -3.76
CA GLY A 76 2.43 -17.42 -3.68
C GLY A 76 3.65 -16.62 -3.21
N VAL A 77 3.45 -15.45 -2.58
CA VAL A 77 4.57 -14.65 -2.05
C VAL A 77 4.98 -15.16 -0.68
N ASN A 78 5.97 -16.03 -0.63
CA ASN A 78 6.56 -16.56 0.60
C ASN A 78 8.03 -16.16 0.80
N ALA A 79 8.66 -15.56 -0.21
CA ALA A 79 10.05 -15.14 -0.20
C ALA A 79 10.26 -13.91 -1.09
N LYS A 80 11.41 -13.27 -0.93
CA LYS A 80 11.90 -12.22 -1.84
C LYS A 80 12.10 -12.81 -3.23
N GLY A 81 11.90 -12.01 -4.27
CA GLY A 81 12.03 -12.49 -5.64
C GLY A 81 11.25 -11.65 -6.64
N THR A 82 11.27 -12.09 -7.89
CA THR A 82 10.55 -11.46 -9.00
C THR A 82 9.36 -12.32 -9.39
N PHE A 83 8.19 -11.71 -9.44
CA PHE A 83 6.92 -12.33 -9.80
C PHE A 83 6.40 -11.67 -11.07
N THR A 84 6.14 -12.46 -12.11
CA THR A 84 5.54 -11.95 -13.34
C THR A 84 4.06 -12.27 -13.34
N LEU A 85 3.23 -11.23 -13.24
CA LEU A 85 1.80 -11.30 -13.38
C LEU A 85 1.41 -11.24 -14.85
N THR A 86 0.46 -12.10 -15.21
CA THR A 86 -0.24 -12.19 -16.49
C THR A 86 -1.75 -12.15 -16.22
N ASN A 87 -2.57 -12.25 -17.26
CA ASN A 87 -4.03 -12.26 -17.15
C ASN A 87 -4.60 -13.52 -16.45
N THR A 88 -3.76 -14.49 -16.07
CA THR A 88 -4.20 -15.78 -15.49
C THR A 88 -3.74 -16.01 -14.06
N ASN A 89 -2.74 -15.29 -13.56
CA ASN A 89 -2.11 -15.57 -12.27
C ASN A 89 -2.14 -14.40 -11.28
N GLY A 90 -2.80 -13.30 -11.63
CA GLY A 90 -3.12 -12.24 -10.69
C GLY A 90 -3.99 -11.16 -11.33
N LYS A 91 -4.25 -10.13 -10.54
CA LYS A 91 -5.16 -9.03 -10.88
C LYS A 91 -4.41 -7.72 -10.74
N VAL A 92 -4.51 -6.87 -11.75
CA VAL A 92 -3.82 -5.59 -11.83
C VAL A 92 -4.78 -4.56 -12.38
N ASP A 93 -5.04 -3.50 -11.60
CA ASP A 93 -5.91 -2.41 -11.99
C ASP A 93 -5.23 -1.08 -11.68
N PHE A 94 -4.95 -0.29 -12.71
CA PHE A 94 -4.40 1.05 -12.62
C PHE A 94 -5.43 2.02 -13.20
N THR A 95 -6.16 2.73 -12.35
CA THR A 95 -7.09 3.77 -12.77
C THR A 95 -6.43 5.14 -12.67
N ILE A 96 -6.17 5.75 -13.83
CA ILE A 96 -5.48 7.03 -13.98
C ILE A 96 -6.35 7.94 -14.84
N GLN A 97 -6.71 9.12 -14.34
CA GLN A 97 -7.54 10.09 -15.08
C GLN A 97 -8.81 9.45 -15.66
N HIS A 98 -9.52 8.68 -14.84
CA HIS A 98 -10.74 7.94 -15.19
C HIS A 98 -10.56 6.83 -16.26
N LYS A 99 -9.33 6.47 -16.62
CA LYS A 99 -9.03 5.32 -17.48
C LYS A 99 -8.40 4.20 -16.68
N THR A 100 -8.97 3.00 -16.77
CA THR A 100 -8.43 1.81 -16.12
C THR A 100 -7.59 0.99 -17.09
N TYR A 101 -6.36 0.71 -16.69
CA TYR A 101 -5.40 -0.15 -17.39
C TYR A 101 -5.22 -1.44 -16.60
N THR A 102 -5.23 -2.57 -17.30
CA THR A 102 -5.13 -3.91 -16.71
C THR A 102 -4.27 -4.82 -17.61
N ILE A 103 -4.00 -6.05 -17.14
CA ILE A 103 -3.38 -7.10 -17.94
C ILE A 103 -4.50 -7.84 -18.69
N ALA A 104 -4.89 -7.37 -19.87
CA ALA A 104 -6.09 -7.87 -20.56
C ALA A 104 -5.79 -8.85 -21.70
N LYS A 105 -4.62 -8.77 -22.34
CA LYS A 105 -4.26 -9.63 -23.48
C LYS A 105 -2.93 -10.35 -23.30
N PRO A 106 -2.71 -11.46 -24.05
CA PRO A 106 -1.39 -12.08 -24.15
C PRO A 106 -0.31 -11.05 -24.56
N GLY A 107 0.79 -11.02 -23.82
CA GLY A 107 1.88 -10.06 -23.98
C GLY A 107 1.81 -8.85 -23.05
N ASP A 108 0.65 -8.59 -22.42
CA ASP A 108 0.59 -7.69 -21.27
C ASP A 108 1.17 -8.39 -20.04
N TYR A 109 1.81 -7.64 -19.17
CA TYR A 109 2.39 -8.18 -17.95
C TYR A 109 2.63 -7.08 -16.91
N LEU A 110 2.73 -7.49 -15.65
CA LEU A 110 3.33 -6.69 -14.60
C LEU A 110 4.38 -7.54 -13.89
N LYS A 111 5.61 -7.05 -13.84
CA LYS A 111 6.70 -7.68 -13.09
C LYS A 111 6.84 -6.97 -11.76
N VAL A 112 6.73 -7.70 -10.67
CA VAL A 112 6.86 -7.20 -9.30
C VAL A 112 8.10 -7.84 -8.67
N THR A 113 9.02 -7.02 -8.19
CA THR A 113 10.25 -7.46 -7.53
C THR A 113 10.19 -7.10 -6.05
N ILE A 114 10.09 -8.12 -5.20
CA ILE A 114 10.11 -7.99 -3.74
C ILE A 114 11.56 -8.04 -3.26
N THR A 115 12.04 -6.94 -2.66
CA THR A 115 13.41 -6.81 -2.16
C THR A 115 13.49 -6.93 -0.64
N ASN A 116 12.39 -6.60 0.06
CA ASN A 116 12.32 -6.70 1.50
C ASN A 116 10.96 -7.24 1.97
N ILE A 117 11.01 -7.99 3.07
CA ILE A 117 9.84 -8.56 3.74
C ILE A 117 10.02 -8.37 5.24
N LYS A 118 9.06 -7.70 5.88
CA LYS A 118 9.05 -7.47 7.34
C LYS A 118 7.79 -8.05 7.96
N GLN A 119 7.92 -8.89 8.98
CA GLN A 119 6.76 -9.43 9.68
C GLN A 119 6.09 -8.37 10.57
N GLN A 120 4.76 -8.24 10.46
CA GLN A 120 3.94 -7.44 11.38
C GLN A 120 2.63 -8.18 11.67
N GLY A 121 2.56 -8.85 12.83
CA GLY A 121 1.41 -9.66 13.22
C GLY A 121 1.09 -10.76 12.20
N SER A 122 -0.14 -10.78 11.70
CA SER A 122 -0.62 -11.73 10.69
C SER A 122 -0.21 -11.38 9.25
N PHE A 123 0.56 -10.31 9.06
CA PHE A 123 0.97 -9.82 7.75
C PHE A 123 2.49 -9.87 7.55
N LEU A 124 2.89 -9.96 6.29
CA LEU A 124 4.25 -9.66 5.84
C LEU A 124 4.20 -8.35 5.07
N LEU A 125 4.82 -7.30 5.58
CA LEU A 125 4.98 -6.02 4.88
C LEU A 125 6.01 -6.19 3.77
N LEU A 126 5.72 -5.62 2.61
CA LEU A 126 6.53 -5.75 1.41
C LEU A 126 7.11 -4.40 1.02
N ASP A 127 8.37 -4.44 0.60
CA ASP A 127 9.01 -3.36 -0.15
C ASP A 127 9.57 -3.91 -1.46
N GLY A 128 9.59 -3.08 -2.49
CA GLY A 128 10.03 -3.53 -3.80
C GLY A 128 9.80 -2.53 -4.93
N SER A 129 9.80 -3.08 -6.14
CA SER A 129 9.57 -2.36 -7.38
C SER A 129 8.60 -3.09 -8.29
N PHE A 130 8.09 -2.38 -9.29
CA PHE A 130 7.31 -2.99 -10.36
C PHE A 130 7.48 -2.23 -11.68
N GLU A 131 7.27 -2.95 -12.78
CA GLU A 131 7.26 -2.45 -14.15
C GLU A 131 6.33 -3.30 -15.00
N GLY A 132 5.77 -2.76 -16.08
CA GLY A 132 4.87 -3.57 -16.90
C GLY A 132 4.32 -2.87 -18.14
N SER A 133 3.61 -3.67 -18.93
CA SER A 133 2.82 -3.24 -20.07
C SER A 133 1.36 -3.60 -19.79
N LEU A 134 0.53 -2.57 -19.64
CA LEU A 134 -0.91 -2.71 -19.39
C LEU A 134 -1.69 -2.12 -20.55
N GLN A 135 -2.99 -2.40 -20.62
CA GLN A 135 -3.86 -1.79 -21.62
C GLN A 135 -5.24 -1.48 -21.07
N ASP A 136 -5.90 -0.50 -21.67
CA ASP A 136 -7.31 -0.20 -21.39
C ASP A 136 -8.27 -1.12 -22.18
N LYS A 137 -9.57 -0.95 -21.95
CA LYS A 137 -10.63 -1.70 -22.65
C LYS A 137 -10.65 -1.46 -24.17
N LEU A 138 -10.10 -0.34 -24.64
CA LEU A 138 -10.01 0.01 -26.07
C LEU A 138 -8.73 -0.57 -26.71
N GLY A 139 -7.84 -1.18 -25.93
CA GLY A 139 -6.58 -1.74 -26.38
C GLY A 139 -5.43 -0.72 -26.43
N THR A 140 -5.60 0.47 -25.85
CA THR A 140 -4.52 1.45 -25.72
C THR A 140 -3.50 0.92 -24.71
N LYS A 141 -2.30 0.63 -25.20
CA LYS A 141 -1.19 0.17 -24.35
C LYS A 141 -0.51 1.33 -23.63
N VAL A 142 -0.11 1.07 -22.39
CA VAL A 142 0.72 1.96 -21.58
C VAL A 142 1.85 1.18 -20.94
N LEU A 143 2.98 1.87 -20.77
CA LEU A 143 4.12 1.34 -20.05
C LEU A 143 4.15 1.94 -18.65
N ILE A 144 4.25 1.07 -17.66
CA ILE A 144 4.52 1.40 -16.26
C ILE A 144 6.01 1.19 -16.04
N THR A 145 6.71 2.25 -15.63
CA THR A 145 8.14 2.20 -15.37
C THR A 145 8.46 2.81 -14.01
N GLU A 146 9.63 2.47 -13.48
CA GLU A 146 10.15 3.01 -12.22
C GLU A 146 9.16 2.88 -11.03
N GLY A 147 8.33 1.84 -11.05
CA GLY A 147 7.40 1.56 -9.95
C GLY A 147 8.18 1.19 -8.70
N LYS A 148 7.86 1.82 -7.58
CA LYS A 148 8.45 1.58 -6.26
C LYS A 148 7.37 1.58 -5.20
N PHE A 149 7.53 0.75 -4.19
CA PHE A 149 6.66 0.75 -3.02
C PHE A 149 7.41 0.31 -1.77
N GLU A 150 7.03 0.88 -0.64
CA GLU A 150 7.53 0.51 0.68
C GLU A 150 6.40 0.60 1.70
N THR A 151 6.40 -0.29 2.69
CA THR A 151 5.37 -0.33 3.72
C THR A 151 5.98 -0.29 5.11
N SER A 152 5.79 0.84 5.79
CA SER A 152 6.29 1.03 7.15
C SER A 152 5.37 0.39 8.18
N THR A 153 4.05 0.61 8.05
CA THR A 153 3.03 0.12 8.98
C THR A 153 1.72 -0.19 8.25
N LEU A 154 1.07 -1.30 8.64
CA LEU A 154 -0.35 -1.56 8.41
C LEU A 154 -1.19 -1.17 9.62
#